data_AF-A0A0V1I2B4-F1
#
_entry.id   AF-A0A0V1I2B4-F1
#
_cell.length_a   1.000
_cell.length_b   1.000
_cell.length_c   1.000
_cell.angle_alpha   90.00
_cell.angle_beta   90.00
_cell.angle_gamma   90.00
#
_symmetry.space_group_name_H-M   'P 1'
#
loop_
_entity.id
_entity.type
_entity.pdbx_description
1 polymer ?
#
loop_
_entity_poly.entity_id
_entity_poly.type
_entity_poly.pdbx_seq_one_letter_code
_entity_poly.pdbx_strand_id
1 'polypeptide(L)'
;MSASHLVIISFLLCTIAVINTHGELDILQYAKQTIYESDLKKSDQKFRKVVSVDSSSAAGDDSISITIHAKETTCAVSKKISMDKVYSKDCKISTKHYEDIECFVIAHHETVGTLKCVYQTKY
;
A
#
# COMPACT_ATOMS: atom_id res chain seq x y z
N MET A 1 -4.77 -29.68 -38.74
CA MET A 1 -4.10 -28.39 -38.56
C MET A 1 -4.48 -27.86 -37.20
N SER A 2 -3.50 -27.77 -36.31
CA SER A 2 -3.64 -27.39 -34.91
C SER A 2 -3.97 -25.90 -34.80
N ALA A 3 -5.08 -25.55 -34.17
CA ALA A 3 -5.42 -24.17 -33.85
C ALA A 3 -4.80 -23.83 -32.49
N SER A 4 -3.69 -23.10 -32.57
CA SER A 4 -2.86 -22.68 -31.46
C SER A 4 -3.60 -21.83 -30.44
N HIS A 5 -3.37 -22.20 -29.19
CA HIS A 5 -3.55 -21.42 -27.97
C HIS A 5 -3.43 -19.90 -28.14
N LEU A 6 -4.58 -19.22 -28.05
CA LEU A 6 -4.65 -17.82 -27.63
C LEU A 6 -5.73 -17.75 -26.55
N VAL A 7 -5.44 -18.39 -25.42
CA VAL A 7 -6.07 -18.03 -24.16
C VAL A 7 -5.52 -16.66 -23.83
N ILE A 8 -6.18 -15.62 -24.36
CA ILE A 8 -6.05 -14.27 -23.86
C ILE A 8 -6.64 -14.34 -22.45
N ILE A 9 -5.80 -14.69 -21.48
CA ILE A 9 -6.10 -14.49 -20.08
C ILE A 9 -6.16 -12.98 -19.92
N SER A 10 -7.36 -12.45 -20.15
CA SER A 10 -7.75 -11.10 -19.79
C SER A 10 -7.67 -11.01 -18.27
N PHE A 11 -6.46 -10.77 -17.74
CA PHE A 11 -6.24 -10.26 -16.40
C PHE A 11 -6.64 -8.78 -16.40
N LEU A 12 -7.91 -8.52 -16.71
CA LEU A 12 -8.59 -7.26 -16.46
C LEU A 12 -8.92 -7.24 -14.96
N LEU A 13 -7.89 -7.09 -14.14
CA LEU A 13 -8.05 -6.57 -12.78
C LEU A 13 -8.24 -5.05 -12.86
N CYS A 14 -9.24 -4.59 -13.62
CA CYS A 14 -9.88 -3.32 -13.33
C CYS A 14 -10.73 -3.54 -12.08
N THR A 15 -10.08 -3.57 -10.93
CA THR A 15 -10.75 -3.23 -9.68
C THR A 15 -10.99 -1.74 -9.73
N ILE A 16 -12.06 -1.36 -10.44
CA ILE A 16 -12.68 -0.04 -10.27
C ILE A 16 -13.19 -0.07 -8.83
N ALA A 17 -12.35 0.36 -7.90
CA ALA A 17 -12.75 0.59 -6.53
C ALA A 17 -13.75 1.74 -6.59
N VAL A 18 -15.01 1.37 -6.38
CA VAL A 18 -16.18 2.23 -6.32
C VAL A 18 -15.95 3.24 -5.20
N ILE A 19 -15.49 4.44 -5.54
CA ILE A 19 -15.44 5.56 -4.59
C ILE A 19 -16.87 6.06 -4.44
N ASN A 20 -17.64 5.49 -3.51
CA ASN A 20 -18.87 6.13 -3.04
C ASN A 20 -19.21 5.70 -1.61
N THR A 21 -19.39 6.71 -0.74
CA THR A 21 -19.99 6.73 0.62
C THR A 21 -19.13 6.42 1.87
N HIS A 22 -17.80 6.23 1.77
CA HIS A 22 -16.93 5.93 2.94
C HIS A 22 -15.49 6.49 2.82
N GLY A 23 -15.31 7.75 2.40
CA GLY A 23 -14.01 8.31 1.97
C GLY A 23 -12.80 8.00 2.86
N GLU A 24 -12.88 8.16 4.18
CA GLU A 24 -11.73 7.91 5.07
C GLU A 24 -11.39 6.41 5.25
N LEU A 25 -12.42 5.56 5.37
CA LEU A 25 -12.24 4.11 5.49
C LEU A 25 -11.66 3.52 4.20
N ASP A 26 -12.06 4.07 3.06
CA ASP A 26 -11.57 3.71 1.73
C ASP A 26 -10.09 4.10 1.55
N ILE A 27 -9.71 5.32 1.95
CA ILE A 27 -8.33 5.81 1.89
C ILE A 27 -7.40 4.99 2.80
N LEU A 28 -7.84 4.65 4.02
CA LEU A 28 -7.04 3.81 4.91
C LEU A 28 -6.83 2.41 4.31
N GLN A 29 -7.87 1.80 3.75
CA GLN A 29 -7.76 0.48 3.13
C GLN A 29 -6.85 0.51 1.90
N TYR A 30 -7.00 1.53 1.05
CA TYR A 30 -6.14 1.78 -0.09
C TYR A 30 -4.66 1.93 0.31
N ALA A 31 -4.38 2.73 1.36
CA ALA A 31 -3.03 2.91 1.88
C ALA A 31 -2.44 1.59 2.40
N LYS A 32 -3.24 0.79 3.12
CA LYS A 32 -2.81 -0.53 3.63
C LYS A 32 -2.41 -1.46 2.50
N GLN A 33 -3.22 -1.53 1.44
CA GLN A 33 -2.96 -2.34 0.27
C GLN A 33 -1.72 -1.86 -0.49
N THR A 34 -1.61 -0.54 -0.70
CA THR A 34 -0.47 0.07 -1.40
C THR A 34 0.86 -0.24 -0.72
N ILE A 35 0.94 -0.10 0.61
CA ILE A 35 2.15 -0.46 1.39
C ILE A 35 2.43 -1.96 1.30
N TYR A 36 1.41 -2.81 1.46
CA TYR A 36 1.57 -4.26 1.42
C TYR A 36 2.10 -4.74 0.06
N GLU A 37 1.51 -4.29 -1.03
CA GLU A 37 1.96 -4.62 -2.39
C GLU A 37 3.35 -4.06 -2.70
N SER A 38 3.66 -2.85 -2.19
CA SER A 38 5.01 -2.29 -2.29
C SER A 38 6.03 -3.16 -1.56
N ASP A 39 5.69 -3.70 -0.39
CA ASP A 39 6.60 -4.56 0.37
C ASP A 39 6.87 -5.88 -0.32
N LEU A 40 5.86 -6.48 -0.95
CA LEU A 40 6.03 -7.73 -1.69
C LEU A 40 7.06 -7.65 -2.82
N LYS A 41 7.34 -6.44 -3.34
CA LYS A 41 8.37 -6.22 -4.38
C LYS A 41 9.81 -6.33 -3.83
N LYS A 42 9.99 -6.31 -2.50
CA LYS A 42 11.29 -6.37 -1.82
C LYS A 42 11.29 -7.50 -0.79
N SER A 43 11.82 -8.66 -1.17
CA SER A 43 11.72 -9.86 -0.32
C SER A 43 12.64 -9.87 0.91
N ASP A 44 13.67 -9.02 0.91
CA ASP A 44 14.74 -8.94 1.90
C ASP A 44 14.44 -8.01 3.08
N GLN A 45 13.31 -7.29 3.05
CA GLN A 45 12.90 -6.38 4.12
C GLN A 45 11.82 -6.97 5.06
N LYS A 46 11.42 -6.17 6.04
CA LYS A 46 10.24 -6.41 6.88
C LYS A 46 9.00 -5.79 6.26
N PHE A 47 7.83 -6.36 6.56
CA PHE A 47 6.58 -5.69 6.26
C PHE A 47 6.48 -4.40 7.06
N ARG A 48 5.87 -3.38 6.45
CA ARG A 48 5.45 -2.14 7.07
C ARG A 48 3.95 -2.21 7.38
N LYS A 49 3.55 -1.57 8.46
CA LYS A 49 2.15 -1.47 8.90
C LYS A 49 1.75 0.00 8.92
N VAL A 50 0.71 0.35 8.16
CA VAL A 50 0.09 1.68 8.21
C VAL A 50 -0.52 1.91 9.60
N VAL A 51 -0.18 3.05 10.20
CA VAL A 51 -0.68 3.48 11.52
C VAL A 51 -1.72 4.60 11.40
N SER A 52 -1.54 5.52 10.45
CA SER A 52 -2.48 6.59 10.15
C SER A 52 -2.29 7.06 8.71
N VAL A 53 -3.27 7.80 8.22
CA VAL A 53 -3.26 8.38 6.88
C VAL A 53 -3.82 9.78 6.96
N ASP A 54 -3.13 10.72 6.32
CA ASP A 54 -3.63 12.05 6.04
C ASP A 54 -3.90 12.16 4.54
N SER A 55 -4.95 12.90 4.17
CA SER A 55 -5.25 13.14 2.76
C SER A 55 -5.70 14.57 2.53
N SER A 56 -5.39 15.09 1.36
CA SER A 56 -5.84 16.40 0.91
C SER A 56 -6.12 16.39 -0.59
N SER A 57 -7.16 17.10 -0.99
CA SER A 57 -7.51 17.36 -2.39
C SER A 57 -7.57 18.86 -2.59
N ALA A 58 -6.92 19.38 -3.62
CA ALA A 58 -7.08 20.78 -3.99
C ALA A 58 -8.43 20.97 -4.69
N ALA A 59 -9.11 22.10 -4.43
CA ALA A 59 -10.38 22.40 -5.09
C ALA A 59 -10.18 22.51 -6.61
N GLY A 60 -10.83 21.65 -7.39
CA GLY A 60 -10.69 21.59 -8.85
C GLY A 60 -9.56 20.70 -9.37
N ASP A 61 -8.91 19.92 -8.49
CA ASP A 61 -7.98 18.87 -8.87
C ASP A 61 -8.62 17.49 -8.65
N ASP A 62 -8.58 16.65 -9.68
CA ASP A 62 -9.03 15.25 -9.63
C ASP A 62 -8.00 14.34 -8.93
N SER A 63 -6.93 14.94 -8.38
CA SER A 63 -5.90 14.26 -7.62
C SER A 63 -6.12 14.38 -6.10
N ILE A 64 -5.85 13.26 -5.42
CA ILE A 64 -5.82 13.17 -3.96
C ILE A 64 -4.38 12.91 -3.55
N SER A 65 -3.82 13.82 -2.77
CA SER A 65 -2.52 13.64 -2.11
C SER A 65 -2.74 12.85 -0.82
N ILE A 66 -2.04 11.73 -0.67
CA ILE A 66 -2.15 10.84 0.48
C ILE A 66 -0.78 10.72 1.14
N THR A 67 -0.72 11.08 2.43
CA THR A 67 0.42 10.86 3.30
C THR A 67 0.11 9.66 4.20
N ILE A 68 0.91 8.61 4.09
CA ILE A 68 0.76 7.35 4.79
C ILE A 68 1.85 7.28 5.86
N HIS A 69 1.45 7.27 7.12
CA HIS A 69 2.36 7.01 8.23
C HIS A 69 2.40 5.51 8.48
N ALA A 70 3.61 4.94 8.49
CA ALA A 70 3.82 3.52 8.64
C ALA A 70 4.96 3.21 9.61
N LYS A 71 4.93 2.02 10.18
CA LYS A 71 6.01 1.49 11.02
C LYS A 71 6.51 0.16 10.50
N GLU A 72 7.80 -0.11 10.66
CA GLU A 72 8.36 -1.43 10.42
C GLU A 72 7.72 -2.46 11.36
N THR A 73 7.53 -3.70 10.90
CA THR A 73 7.07 -4.82 11.73
C THR A 73 8.18 -5.83 12.00
N THR A 74 7.95 -6.77 12.92
CA THR A 74 8.84 -7.91 13.15
C THR A 74 8.81 -8.96 12.03
N CYS A 75 7.77 -8.91 11.18
CA CYS A 75 7.48 -9.91 10.16
C CYS A 75 8.30 -9.68 8.89
N ALA A 76 9.01 -10.72 8.43
CA ALA A 76 9.78 -10.67 7.18
C ALA A 76 8.89 -10.90 5.96
N VAL A 77 9.15 -10.15 4.88
CA VAL A 77 8.41 -10.31 3.61
C VAL A 77 8.60 -11.70 3.01
N SER A 78 9.81 -12.27 3.13
CA SER A 78 10.15 -13.62 2.68
C SER A 78 9.25 -14.75 3.23
N LYS A 79 8.52 -14.51 4.33
CA LYS A 79 7.57 -15.46 4.91
C LYS A 79 6.19 -15.47 4.22
N LYS A 80 5.97 -14.63 3.19
CA LYS A 80 4.73 -14.56 2.40
C LYS A 80 3.47 -14.46 3.29
N ILE A 81 3.52 -13.60 4.30
CA ILE A 81 2.43 -13.39 5.25
C ILE A 81 1.30 -12.62 4.55
N SER A 82 0.05 -13.03 4.76
CA SER A 82 -1.12 -12.34 4.20
C SER A 82 -1.29 -10.94 4.79
N MET A 83 -1.93 -10.04 4.05
CA MET A 83 -2.19 -8.67 4.52
C MET A 83 -2.93 -8.66 5.86
N ASP A 84 -4.00 -9.43 6.01
CA ASP A 84 -4.76 -9.50 7.27
C ASP A 84 -3.88 -9.89 8.46
N LYS A 85 -2.95 -10.82 8.24
CA LYS A 85 -2.02 -11.25 9.28
C LYS A 85 -0.95 -10.20 9.57
N VAL A 86 -0.47 -9.47 8.56
CA VAL A 86 0.38 -8.29 8.75
C VAL A 86 -0.33 -7.26 9.63
N TYR A 87 -1.61 -6.96 9.37
CA TYR A 87 -2.37 -5.98 10.14
C TYR A 87 -2.87 -6.49 11.49
N SER A 88 -2.87 -7.80 11.72
CA SER A 88 -3.18 -8.41 13.03
C SER A 88 -2.11 -8.15 14.11
N LYS A 89 -2.35 -8.67 15.32
CA LYS A 89 -1.41 -8.66 16.45
C LYS A 89 -0.16 -9.53 16.25
N ASP A 90 -0.15 -10.42 15.26
CA ASP A 90 0.95 -11.36 15.03
C ASP A 90 2.21 -10.66 14.51
N CYS A 91 2.04 -9.63 13.69
CA CYS A 91 3.13 -8.79 13.20
C CYS A 91 3.20 -7.50 14.03
N LYS A 92 3.98 -7.58 15.11
CA LYS A 92 4.21 -6.45 16.02
C LYS A 92 5.01 -5.36 15.33
N ILE A 93 4.73 -4.11 15.70
CA ILE A 93 5.54 -2.96 15.28
C ILE A 93 6.93 -3.06 15.94
N SER A 94 7.96 -2.71 15.19
CA SER A 94 9.36 -2.67 15.58
C SER A 94 9.90 -1.26 15.37
N THR A 95 10.63 -0.74 16.35
CA THR A 95 11.39 0.52 16.24
C THR A 95 12.89 0.26 16.21
N LYS A 96 13.29 -0.94 15.76
CA LYS A 96 14.70 -1.36 15.80
C LYS A 96 15.55 -0.57 14.80
N HIS A 97 15.03 -0.35 13.59
CA HIS A 97 15.75 0.36 12.51
C HIS A 97 15.19 1.75 12.29
N TYR A 98 13.86 1.87 12.25
CA TYR A 98 13.18 3.11 11.94
C TYR A 98 12.22 3.46 13.08
N GLU A 99 12.26 4.71 13.53
CA GLU A 99 11.24 5.24 14.42
C GLU A 99 9.97 5.50 13.66
N ASP A 100 10.08 6.03 12.44
CA ASP A 100 8.94 6.37 11.60
C ASP A 100 9.24 6.20 10.12
N ILE A 101 8.17 5.94 9.36
CA ILE A 101 8.22 5.83 7.90
C ILE A 101 7.05 6.63 7.34
N GLU A 102 7.35 7.70 6.62
CA GLU A 102 6.34 8.54 5.99
C GLU A 102 6.37 8.29 4.48
N CYS A 103 5.24 7.89 3.91
CA CYS A 103 5.12 7.60 2.49
C CYS A 103 4.10 8.54 1.83
N PHE A 104 4.41 8.97 0.61
CA PHE A 104 3.60 9.88 -0.18
C PHE A 104 3.15 9.18 -1.46
N VAL A 105 1.86 9.27 -1.76
CA VAL A 105 1.28 8.83 -3.02
C VAL A 105 0.25 9.85 -3.50
N ILE A 106 0.27 10.14 -4.80
CA ILE A 106 -0.75 10.94 -5.47
C ILE A 106 -1.66 9.96 -6.19
N ALA A 107 -2.94 9.95 -5.87
CA ALA A 107 -3.94 9.13 -6.53
C ALA A 107 -4.81 10.01 -7.43
N HIS A 108 -4.98 9.61 -8.68
CA HIS A 108 -5.98 10.17 -9.58
C HIS A 108 -7.12 9.15 -9.76
N HIS A 109 -8.27 9.61 -10.24
CA HIS A 109 -9.42 8.73 -10.51
C HIS A 109 -9.10 7.51 -11.41
N GLU A 110 -8.07 7.61 -12.26
CA GLU A 110 -7.68 6.56 -13.21
C GLU A 110 -6.25 6.02 -13.02
N THR A 111 -5.41 6.68 -12.21
CA THR A 111 -3.99 6.30 -12.09
C THR A 111 -3.48 6.43 -10.66
N VAL A 112 -2.69 5.45 -10.25
CA VAL A 112 -1.96 5.48 -8.98
C VAL A 112 -0.54 6.00 -9.23
N GLY A 113 -0.18 7.10 -8.58
CA GLY A 113 1.16 7.67 -8.64
C GLY A 113 2.21 6.81 -7.95
N THR A 114 3.48 7.16 -8.14
CA THR A 114 4.60 6.44 -7.53
C THR A 114 4.65 6.66 -6.02
N LEU A 115 4.60 5.56 -5.26
CA LEU A 115 4.84 5.57 -3.81
C LEU A 115 6.29 5.98 -3.52
N LYS A 116 6.47 7.09 -2.79
CA LYS A 116 7.77 7.56 -2.28
C LYS A 116 7.77 7.48 -0.77
N CYS A 117 8.86 7.05 -0.14
CA CYS A 117 8.92 6.92 1.32
C CYS A 117 10.21 7.53 1.89
N VAL A 118 10.07 8.18 3.04
CA VAL A 118 11.14 8.73 3.87
C VAL A 118 11.22 7.91 5.15
N TYR A 119 12.44 7.53 5.53
CA TYR A 119 12.70 6.65 6.67
C TYR A 119 13.44 7.43 7.75
N GLN A 120 12.82 7.59 8.92
CA GLN A 120 13.42 8.27 10.07
C GLN A 120 14.08 7.24 10.98
N THR A 121 15.39 7.35 11.19
CA THR A 121 16.17 6.44 12.05
C THR A 121 16.28 6.98 13.47
N LYS A 122 16.47 6.08 14.45
CA LYS A 122 16.89 6.49 15.80
C LYS A 122 18.25 7.17 15.75
N TYR A 123 18.36 8.36 16.34
CA TYR A 123 19.63 8.99 16.68
C TYR A 123 20.25 8.34 17.93
#